data_AF-A0A6G3XP17-F1
#
_entry.id   AF-A0A6G3XP17-F1
#
_cell.length_a   1.000
_cell.length_b   1.000
_cell.length_c   1.000
_cell.angle_alpha   90.00
_cell.angle_beta   90.00
_cell.angle_gamma   90.00
#
_symmetry.space_group_name_H-M   'P 1'
#
loop_
_entity.id
_entity.type
_entity.pdbx_description
1 polymer ?
#
loop_
_entity_poly.entity_id
_entity_poly.type
_entity_poly.pdbx_seq_one_letter_code
_entity_poly.pdbx_strand_id
1 'polypeptide(L)'
;FEATRMAAGRKNALRLEINGERGSLAFDLERLNELSFHDHTEPAATAGFRRILVTEPEHPYLEAWWPPGHGLGYEHTFVHQARDVVHTIAEGARPVPSF
;
A
#
# COMPACT_ATOMS: atom_id res chain seq x y z
N PHE A 1 -8.51 5.08 16.18
CA PHE A 1 -7.46 4.13 15.76
C PHE A 1 -7.03 3.32 16.97
N GLU A 2 -6.45 2.14 16.77
CA GLU A 2 -5.94 1.28 17.83
C GLU A 2 -4.45 1.00 17.60
N ALA A 3 -3.65 1.03 18.66
CA ALA A 3 -2.26 0.62 18.64
C ALA A 3 -1.96 -0.15 19.93
N THR A 4 -1.42 -1.36 19.81
CA THR A 4 -1.13 -2.22 20.96
C THR A 4 0.06 -3.12 20.69
N ARG A 5 0.84 -3.39 21.75
CA ARG A 5 1.88 -4.43 21.77
C ARG A 5 1.37 -5.75 22.38
N MET A 6 0.11 -5.79 22.80
CA MET A 6 -0.50 -6.91 23.54
C MET A 6 -1.51 -7.72 22.72
N ALA A 7 -1.65 -7.45 21.41
CA ALA A 7 -2.45 -8.27 20.51
C ALA A 7 -1.74 -9.60 20.22
N ALA A 8 -1.83 -10.53 21.17
CA ALA A 8 -1.19 -11.84 21.07
C ALA A 8 -1.53 -12.53 19.74
N GLY A 9 -0.49 -12.98 19.03
CA GLY A 9 -0.60 -13.60 17.71
C GLY A 9 -0.27 -12.66 16.54
N ARG A 10 -0.46 -11.34 16.67
CA ARG A 10 -0.07 -10.36 15.64
C ARG A 10 1.43 -10.08 15.70
N LYS A 11 2.08 -10.00 14.53
CA LYS A 11 3.53 -9.80 14.41
C LYS A 11 3.84 -8.36 14.02
N ASN A 12 3.25 -7.89 12.91
CA ASN A 12 3.43 -6.52 12.43
C ASN A 12 2.19 -6.04 11.64
N ALA A 13 1.00 -6.34 12.16
CA ALA A 13 -0.28 -6.09 11.50
C ALA A 13 -0.72 -4.63 11.57
N LEU A 14 -0.01 -3.74 10.86
CA LEU A 14 -0.54 -2.41 10.56
C LEU A 14 -1.70 -2.55 9.59
N ARG A 15 -2.91 -2.25 10.07
CA ARG A 15 -4.14 -2.36 9.30
C ARG A 15 -4.80 -1.00 9.13
N LEU A 16 -5.22 -0.73 7.91
CA LEU A 16 -5.94 0.47 7.53
C LEU A 16 -7.21 0.07 6.77
N GLU A 17 -8.33 0.67 7.11
CA GLU A 17 -9.56 0.56 6.33
C GLU A 17 -10.18 1.95 6.17
N ILE A 18 -10.62 2.25 4.95
CA ILE A 18 -11.28 3.51 4.60
C ILE A 18 -12.58 3.14 3.90
N ASN A 19 -13.70 3.64 4.43
CA ASN A 19 -15.04 3.42 3.87
C ASN A 19 -15.62 4.77 3.46
N GLY A 20 -15.97 4.89 2.19
CA GLY A 20 -16.62 6.07 1.61
C GLY A 20 -17.91 5.71 0.90
N GLU A 21 -18.64 6.72 0.43
CA GLU A 21 -19.88 6.53 -0.30
C GLU A 21 -19.69 5.67 -1.56
N ARG A 22 -18.59 5.90 -2.29
CA ARG A 22 -18.33 5.27 -3.60
C ARG A 22 -17.45 4.03 -3.55
N GLY A 23 -16.92 3.68 -2.39
CA GLY A 23 -16.08 2.50 -2.28
C GLY A 23 -15.35 2.42 -0.95
N SER A 24 -14.64 1.30 -0.80
CA SER A 24 -13.85 1.00 0.38
C SER A 24 -12.47 0.46 0.01
N LEU A 25 -11.49 0.76 0.84
CA LEU A 25 -10.12 0.25 0.75
C LEU A 25 -9.74 -0.43 2.06
N ALA A 26 -9.04 -1.55 1.99
CA ALA A 26 -8.44 -2.20 3.15
C ALA A 26 -7.01 -2.69 2.87
N PHE A 27 -6.14 -2.54 3.86
CA PHE A 27 -4.73 -2.92 3.81
C PHE A 27 -4.31 -3.62 5.11
N ASP A 28 -3.39 -4.59 4.99
CA ASP A 28 -2.75 -5.26 6.11
C ASP A 28 -1.26 -5.44 5.79
N LEU A 29 -0.37 -4.87 6.60
CA LEU A 29 1.08 -4.95 6.40
C LEU A 29 1.61 -6.40 6.44
N GLU A 30 0.93 -7.32 7.13
CA GLU A 30 1.27 -8.75 7.06
C GLU A 30 1.01 -9.35 5.67
N ARG A 31 0.28 -8.64 4.79
CA ARG A 31 0.06 -8.91 3.37
C ARG A 31 0.45 -7.69 2.52
N LEU A 32 1.68 -7.20 2.73
CA LEU A 32 2.21 -5.95 2.14
C LEU A 32 1.91 -5.71 0.65
N ASN A 33 1.91 -6.77 -0.16
CA ASN A 33 1.73 -6.67 -1.62
C ASN A 33 0.26 -6.70 -2.07
N GLU A 34 -0.69 -6.62 -1.13
CA GLU A 34 -2.12 -6.73 -1.43
C GLU A 34 -2.88 -5.48 -1.00
N LEU A 35 -3.71 -4.96 -1.91
CA LEU A 35 -4.70 -3.93 -1.62
C LEU A 35 -6.09 -4.51 -1.88
N SER A 36 -6.97 -4.44 -0.89
CA SER A 36 -8.37 -4.79 -1.08
C SER A 36 -9.15 -3.55 -1.48
N PHE A 37 -9.89 -3.62 -2.58
CA PHE A 37 -10.75 -2.52 -3.06
C PHE A 37 -12.16 -3.02 -3.35
N HIS A 38 -13.16 -2.27 -2.89
CA HIS A 38 -14.57 -2.51 -3.20
C HIS A 38 -15.15 -1.25 -3.85
N ASP A 39 -15.71 -1.40 -5.04
CA ASP A 39 -16.42 -0.33 -5.75
C ASP A 39 -17.92 -0.42 -5.45
N HIS A 40 -18.48 0.58 -4.77
CA HIS A 40 -19.90 0.57 -4.38
C HIS A 40 -20.85 0.86 -5.54
N THR A 41 -20.32 1.19 -6.72
CA THR A 41 -21.12 1.42 -7.92
C THR A 41 -21.32 0.16 -8.76
N GLU A 42 -20.65 -0.93 -8.41
CA GLU A 42 -20.84 -2.24 -9.06
C GLU A 42 -22.21 -2.85 -8.72
N PRO A 43 -22.82 -3.64 -9.64
CA PRO A 43 -24.05 -4.35 -9.35
C PRO A 43 -23.91 -5.27 -8.14
N ALA A 44 -24.90 -5.30 -7.26
CA ALA A 44 -24.87 -6.07 -6.02
C ALA A 44 -24.58 -7.58 -6.21
N ALA A 45 -24.89 -8.14 -7.39
CA ALA A 45 -24.62 -9.54 -7.70
C ALA A 45 -23.11 -9.86 -7.83
N THR A 46 -22.28 -8.86 -8.13
CA THR A 46 -20.83 -9.00 -8.34
C THR A 46 -20.00 -8.13 -7.40
N ALA A 47 -20.64 -7.17 -6.72
CA ALA A 47 -19.98 -6.26 -5.80
C ALA A 47 -19.32 -7.00 -4.63
N GLY A 48 -18.10 -6.61 -4.32
CA GLY A 48 -17.32 -7.10 -3.19
C GLY A 48 -15.89 -6.61 -3.23
N PHE A 49 -15.13 -6.89 -2.18
CA PHE A 49 -13.69 -6.60 -2.20
C PHE A 49 -12.99 -7.49 -3.22
N ARG A 50 -12.37 -6.87 -4.22
CA ARG A 50 -11.35 -7.50 -5.05
C ARG A 50 -9.98 -7.30 -4.44
N ARG A 51 -9.13 -8.31 -4.59
CA ARG A 51 -7.72 -8.26 -4.21
C ARG A 51 -6.90 -7.79 -5.39
N ILE A 52 -6.22 -6.67 -5.23
CA ILE A 52 -5.23 -6.14 -6.18
C ILE A 52 -3.87 -6.62 -5.68
N LEU A 53 -3.18 -7.44 -6.47
CA LEU A 53 -1.79 -7.78 -6.23
C LEU A 53 -0.91 -6.65 -6.78
N VAL A 54 -0.29 -5.89 -5.89
CA VAL A 54 0.45 -4.65 -6.22
C VAL A 54 1.84 -4.99 -6.74
N THR A 55 1.88 -5.57 -7.95
CA THR A 55 3.13 -6.00 -8.60
C THR A 55 3.21 -5.64 -10.08
N GLU A 56 2.18 -5.05 -10.66
CA GLU A 56 2.23 -4.48 -12.03
C GLU A 56 3.19 -3.28 -12.11
N PRO A 57 3.88 -3.05 -13.26
CA PRO A 57 4.81 -1.94 -13.43
C PRO A 57 4.14 -0.56 -13.37
N GLU A 58 2.83 -0.47 -13.59
CA GLU A 58 2.06 0.77 -13.42
C GLU A 58 1.78 1.11 -11.95
N HIS A 59 1.99 0.17 -11.01
CA HIS A 59 1.86 0.49 -9.59
C HIS A 59 3.07 1.32 -9.13
N PRO A 60 2.88 2.23 -8.15
CA PRO A 60 3.95 3.13 -7.71
C PRO A 60 5.23 2.40 -7.32
N TYR A 61 6.36 2.84 -7.88
CA TYR A 61 7.73 2.34 -7.67
C TYR A 61 8.05 0.97 -8.27
N LEU A 62 7.08 0.21 -8.79
CA LEU A 62 7.29 -1.17 -9.22
C LEU A 62 8.10 -1.28 -10.51
N GLU A 63 8.18 -0.22 -11.31
CA GLU A 63 8.89 -0.19 -12.59
C GLU A 63 10.39 -0.50 -12.47
N ALA A 64 10.97 -0.31 -11.28
CA ALA A 64 12.40 -0.51 -11.00
C ALA A 64 12.72 -1.87 -10.36
N TRP A 65 11.74 -2.76 -10.18
CA TRP A 65 11.90 -4.03 -9.47
C TRP A 65 11.68 -5.25 -10.39
N TRP A 66 10.93 -6.24 -9.89
CA TRP A 66 10.77 -7.56 -10.48
C TRP A 66 9.54 -7.62 -11.38
N PRO A 67 9.44 -8.61 -12.29
CA PRO A 67 8.23 -8.86 -13.06
C PRO A 67 6.99 -9.15 -12.18
N PRO A 68 5.76 -8.95 -12.70
CA PRO A 68 4.52 -9.18 -11.95
C PRO A 68 4.45 -10.53 -11.25
N GLY A 69 3.88 -10.55 -10.05
CA GLY A 69 3.80 -11.72 -9.16
C GLY A 69 4.94 -11.86 -8.16
N HIS A 70 6.04 -11.11 -8.31
CA HIS A 70 7.16 -11.11 -7.38
C HIS A 70 7.01 -9.97 -6.37
N GLY A 71 6.59 -10.32 -5.15
CA GLY A 71 6.34 -9.34 -4.10
C GLY A 71 7.59 -8.66 -3.57
N LEU A 72 7.40 -7.44 -3.07
CA LEU A 72 8.40 -6.69 -2.31
C LEU A 72 8.25 -6.98 -0.81
N GLY A 73 9.27 -6.59 -0.05
CA GLY A 73 9.34 -6.69 1.41
C GLY A 73 9.45 -5.34 2.10
N TYR A 74 9.49 -5.38 3.43
CA TYR A 74 9.59 -4.20 4.30
C TYR A 74 10.77 -3.28 3.95
N GLU A 75 11.91 -3.84 3.59
CA GLU A 75 13.13 -3.11 3.24
C GLU A 75 12.97 -2.24 1.99
N HIS A 76 12.11 -2.64 1.06
CA HIS A 76 11.90 -1.92 -0.20
C HIS A 76 11.25 -0.55 0.05
N THR A 77 10.43 -0.42 1.10
CA THR A 77 9.82 0.85 1.49
C THR A 77 10.85 1.92 1.84
N PHE A 78 12.01 1.52 2.37
CA PHE A 78 13.12 2.43 2.67
C PHE A 78 13.86 2.84 1.40
N VAL A 79 13.99 1.92 0.44
CA VAL A 79 14.60 2.23 -0.86
C VAL A 79 13.73 3.25 -1.61
N HIS A 80 12.40 3.10 -1.58
CA HIS A 80 11.46 4.07 -2.16
C HIS A 80 11.60 5.45 -1.51
N GLN A 81 11.68 5.52 -0.19
CA GLN A 81 11.92 6.79 0.52
C GLN A 81 13.28 7.42 0.15
N ALA A 82 14.36 6.64 0.10
CA ALA A 82 15.67 7.13 -0.28
C ALA A 82 15.69 7.69 -1.72
N ARG A 83 15.04 6.98 -2.64
CA ARG A 83 14.81 7.41 -4.03
C ARG A 83 14.11 8.76 -4.05
N ASP A 84 12.97 8.89 -3.37
CA ASP A 84 12.18 10.13 -3.38
C ASP A 84 12.94 11.32 -2.78
N VAL A 85 13.70 11.11 -1.70
CA VAL A 85 14.55 12.16 -1.12
C VAL A 85 15.61 12.64 -2.11
N VAL A 86 16.33 11.72 -2.75
CA VAL A 86 17.38 12.08 -3.72
C VAL A 86 16.80 12.83 -4.91
N HIS A 87 15.70 12.35 -5.47
CA HIS A 87 15.02 13.03 -6.59
C HIS A 87 14.52 14.41 -6.20
N THR A 88 13.86 14.54 -5.05
CA THR A 88 13.31 15.82 -4.59
C THR A 88 14.40 16.87 -4.36
N ILE A 89 15.56 16.48 -3.80
CA ILE A 89 16.72 17.36 -3.64
C ILE A 89 17.27 17.81 -5.00
N ALA A 90 17.40 16.88 -5.95
CA ALA A 90 17.89 17.19 -7.29
C ALA A 90 16.97 18.18 -8.03
N GLU A 91 15.68 18.12 -7.77
CA GLU A 91 14.67 19.03 -8.35
C GLU A 91 14.55 20.37 -7.61
N GLY A 92 15.29 20.58 -6.51
CA GLY A 92 15.21 21.78 -5.68
C GLY A 92 13.89 21.94 -4.94
N ALA A 93 13.12 20.85 -4.81
CA ALA A 93 11.86 20.82 -4.07
C ALA A 93 12.07 20.39 -2.60
N ARG A 94 11.02 20.51 -1.78
CA ARG A 94 11.05 20.09 -0.37
C ARG A 94 10.55 18.64 -0.25
N PRO A 95 11.32 17.71 0.35
CA PRO A 95 10.86 16.35 0.60
C PRO A 95 9.58 16.31 1.43
N VAL A 96 8.68 15.38 1.10
CA VAL A 96 7.44 15.13 1.83
C VAL A 96 7.36 13.67 2.30
N PRO A 97 6.86 13.40 3.52
CA PRO A 97 6.52 14.36 4.56
C PRO A 97 7.77 15.09 5.08
N SER A 98 7.62 16.35 5.47
CA SER A 98 8.69 17.11 6.12
C SER A 98 8.52 17.12 7.63
N PHE A 99 9.63 17.30 8.36
CA PHE A 99 9.60 17.70 9.77
C PHE A 99 9.01 19.11 9.95
#